data_AF-A0A2E8YKI3-F1
#
_entry.id   AF-A0A2E8YKI3-F1
#
_cell.length_a   1.000
_cell.length_b   1.000
_cell.length_c   1.000
_cell.angle_alpha   90.00
_cell.angle_beta   90.00
_cell.angle_gamma   90.00
#
_symmetry.space_group_name_H-M   'P 1'
#
loop_
_entity.id
_entity.type
_entity.pdbx_description
1 polymer ?
#
loop_
_entity_poly.entity_id
_entity_poly.type
_entity_poly.pdbx_seq_one_letter_code
_entity_poly.pdbx_strand_id
1 'polypeptide(L)' 'MRRAVMVICDGLRSDMVSPQLTPNLCRLRSQATVFKAHRGVFPSTT' A
#
# COMPACT_ATOMS: atom_id res chain seq x y z
N MET A 1 10.08 24.39 1.95
CA MET A 1 9.79 23.40 3.01
C MET A 1 9.33 22.10 2.36
N ARG A 2 9.84 20.94 2.78
CA ARG A 2 9.38 19.63 2.27
C ARG A 2 8.20 19.14 3.11
N ARG A 3 7.13 18.68 2.46
CA ARG A 3 5.94 18.14 3.13
C ARG A 3 5.83 16.64 2.81
N ALA A 4 5.28 15.87 3.74
CA ALA A 4 4.99 14.46 3.56
C ALA A 4 3.50 14.21 3.79
N VAL A 5 2.94 13.26 3.04
CA VAL A 5 1.55 12.78 3.19
C VAL A 5 1.63 11.27 3.38
N MET A 6 0.96 10.77 4.43
CA MET A 6 0.84 9.34 4.71
C MET A 6 -0.61 8.92 4.49
N VAL A 7 -0.81 7.85 3.72
CA VAL A 7 -2.13 7.28 3.44
C VAL A 7 -2.11 5.82 3.87
N ILE A 8 -3.10 5.44 4.68
CA ILE A 8 -3.32 4.06 5.12
C ILE A 8 -4.66 3.61 4.54
N CYS A 9 -4.64 2.52 3.78
CA CYS A 9 -5.86 1.85 3.33
C CYS A 9 -6.12 0.67 4.26
N ASP A 10 -7.04 0.83 5.20
CA ASP A 10 -7.36 -0.22 6.17
C ASP A 10 -7.83 -1.51 5.45
N GLY A 11 -7.34 -2.66 5.91
CA GLY A 11 -7.68 -3.98 5.37
C GLY A 11 -7.21 -4.25 3.93
N LEU A 12 -6.38 -3.40 3.31
CA LEU A 12 -5.91 -3.62 1.94
C LEU A 12 -4.86 -4.74 1.88
N ARG A 13 -5.30 -5.96 1.54
CA ARG A 13 -4.40 -7.10 1.30
C ARG A 13 -3.60 -6.91 0.01
N SER A 14 -2.38 -7.47 -0.02
CA SER A 14 -1.47 -7.30 -1.17
C SER A 14 -2.01 -7.85 -2.49
N ASP A 15 -2.81 -8.91 -2.44
CA ASP A 15 -3.44 -9.55 -3.60
C ASP A 15 -4.60 -8.73 -4.18
N MET A 16 -5.09 -7.73 -3.45
CA MET A 16 -6.08 -6.77 -3.96
C MET A 16 -5.45 -5.70 -4.86
N VAL A 17 -4.11 -5.57 -4.86
CA VAL A 17 -3.38 -4.58 -5.68
C VAL A 17 -3.09 -5.12 -7.08
N SER A 18 -4.11 -5.10 -7.94
CA SER A 18 -4.05 -5.51 -9.35
C SER A 18 -4.40 -4.37 -10.32
N PRO A 19 -4.00 -4.47 -11.60
CA PRO A 19 -4.39 -3.49 -12.62
C PRO A 19 -5.91 -3.37 -12.82
N GLN A 20 -6.66 -4.45 -12.60
CA GLN A 20 -8.11 -4.51 -12.78
C GLN A 20 -8.86 -3.83 -11.64
N LEU A 21 -8.40 -4.01 -10.40
CA LEU A 21 -9.09 -3.50 -9.20
C LEU A 21 -8.55 -2.14 -8.75
N THR A 22 -7.25 -1.91 -8.91
CA THR A 22 -6.54 -0.74 -8.33
C THR A 22 -5.53 -0.13 -9.31
N PRO A 23 -5.96 0.31 -10.51
CA PRO A 23 -5.05 0.81 -11.54
C PRO A 23 -4.17 1.98 -11.06
N ASN A 24 -4.71 2.86 -10.21
CA ASN A 24 -3.94 3.98 -9.65
C ASN A 24 -2.88 3.54 -8.63
N LEU A 25 -3.13 2.53 -7.81
CA LEU A 25 -2.13 1.98 -6.89
C LEU A 25 -1.03 1.24 -7.67
N CYS A 26 -1.40 0.55 -8.76
CA CYS A 26 -0.42 -0.06 -9.65
C CYS A 26 0.48 0.97 -10.35
N ARG A 27 -0.08 2.12 -10.76
CA ARG A 27 0.69 3.25 -11.30
C ARG A 27 1.59 3.91 -10.25
N LEU A 28 1.15 4.04 -9.00
CA LEU A 28 2.00 4.52 -7.92
C LEU A 28 3.15 3.54 -7.66
N ARG A 29 2.86 2.23 -7.64
CA ARG A 29 3.85 1.17 -7.42
C ARG A 29 4.97 1.19 -8.45
N SER A 30 4.70 1.53 -9.72
CA SER A 30 5.75 1.59 -10.75
C SER A 30 6.70 2.77 -10.60
N GLN A 31 6.35 3.76 -9.77
CA GLN A 31 7.12 4.97 -9.51
C GLN A 31 7.64 5.04 -8.07
N ALA A 32 7.41 4.00 -7.27
CA ALA A 32 7.68 3.98 -5.84
C ALA A 32 8.66 2.85 -5.45
N THR A 33 9.25 2.99 -4.27
CA THR A 33 9.91 1.86 -3.60
C THR A 33 8.86 0.99 -2.93
N VAL A 34 8.96 -0.33 -3.11
CA VAL A 34 7.93 -1.29 -2.67
C VAL A 34 8.51 -2.28 -1.67
N PHE A 35 7.89 -2.37 -0.49
CA PHE A 35 8.29 -3.29 0.57
C PHE A 35 7.42 -4.54 0.56
N LYS A 36 7.80 -5.56 -0.21
CA LYS A 36 7.01 -6.81 -0.36
C LYS A 36 6.97 -7.67 0.90
N ALA A 37 7.95 -7.54 1.79
CA ALA A 37 8.09 -8.33 3.01
C ALA A 37 7.48 -7.65 4.25
N HIS A 38 6.67 -6.59 4.08
CA HIS A 38 5.97 -5.95 5.20
C HIS A 38 5.03 -6.94 5.89
N ARG A 39 4.95 -6.87 7.23
CA ARG A 39 4.02 -7.66 8.05
C ARG A 39 3.38 -6.75 9.10
N GLY A 40 2.12 -7.01 9.40
CA GLY A 40 1.44 -6.40 10.55
C GLY A 40 1.99 -6.95 11.88
N VAL A 41 1.79 -6.20 12.96
CA VAL A 41 2.06 -6.65 14.33
C VAL A 41 0.84 -7.42 14.85
N PHE A 42 1.06 -8.41 15.72
CA PHE A 42 -0.03 -9.12 16.41
C PHE A 42 -0.42 -8.38 17.71
N PRO A 43 -1.72 -8.20 18.01
CA PRO A 43 -2.88 -8.59 17.19
C PRO A 43 -3.01 -7.70 15.96
N SER A 44 -3.32 -8.29 14.81
CA SER A 44 -3.51 -7.56 13.56
C SER A 44 -4.90 -6.95 13.53
N THR A 45 -5.07 -5.89 14.32
CA THR A 45 -6.30 -5.11 14.45
C THR A 45 -5.95 -3.63 14.31
N THR A 46 -6.94 -2.83 13.93
CA THR A 46 -6.85 -1.35 13.93
C THR A 46 -6.98 -0.86 15.36
#